data_AF-A0A9E1UZL9-F1
#
_entry.id   AF-A0A9E1UZL9-F1
#
_cell.length_a   1.000
_cell.length_b   1.000
_cell.length_c   1.000
_cell.angle_alpha   90.00
_cell.angle_beta   90.00
_cell.angle_gamma   90.00
#
_symmetry.space_group_name_H-M   'P 1'
#
loop_
_entity.id
_entity.type
_entity.pdbx_description
1 polymer ?
#
loop_
_entity_poly.entity_id
_entity_poly.type
_entity_poly.pdbx_seq_one_letter_code
_entity_poly.pdbx_strand_id
1 'polypeptide(L)'
;VFLAFKSSPYGSFNHSHADQNSFVLYAYGEPLLIDSGYYDWYGSPHDRGWTRQTKAHNAVLVNGQGQSIFDLSAKGQIDRHFTSPVADMTAGDATVAYKGALKQARRTIFYLRPDLFVVVDDLEAPEPAEFTWSVHAEREMTLRPDTGEILVERGVAQCLVKFLEPAGLVLAQTDQFDPPPTTPRPNEWHATATTKTKATHQQFVTLVMPFRRGASEPQLTWDGSRLTRKGETATDELNLDFTGGVPSLIAKGTRPTGGYSFRSTPTGNVAMKFENAGGKQQPTGVWRDTDQRRETVHGGVDLVLGQGQREWHNQASAAPPQVNLSMTLDGQMLPWRFESMRTFDDGVLTWLKLPEDAPGGVKVELTADETTVVRFDRRRLRSGEMVWLLPGSRLSIRSIGNPLSAGIAFRSLVKDATPSVAEIIDLPQAARKIEAEDRTDSGGGNAKVYSHRTFLSGGKGLETAVRAGQWTEWTFTSKRQERLALVLKAAVFEGDAQRLVELDGQPLGGSYRVYQLPNTGGFGALPEQWKHLRLAEFSVPAGEHTLRLSTIARKANLDYLMLVPVP
;
A
#
# COMPACT_ATOMS: atom_id res chain seq x y z
N VAL A 1 13.81 11.36 -14.30
CA VAL A 1 13.20 10.61 -15.41
C VAL A 1 12.08 9.78 -14.83
N PHE A 2 10.92 9.79 -15.47
CA PHE A 2 9.70 9.13 -15.01
C PHE A 2 8.96 8.56 -16.22
N LEU A 3 8.50 7.32 -16.09
CA LEU A 3 7.60 6.67 -17.05
C LEU A 3 6.40 6.13 -16.27
N ALA A 4 5.19 6.39 -16.76
CA ALA A 4 3.97 5.75 -16.27
C ALA A 4 3.49 4.76 -17.32
N PHE A 5 3.22 3.52 -16.92
CA PHE A 5 2.73 2.44 -17.77
C PHE A 5 1.37 1.97 -17.24
N LYS A 6 0.41 1.73 -18.13
CA LYS A 6 -0.95 1.31 -17.75
C LYS A 6 -1.35 0.00 -18.44
N SER A 7 -1.76 -0.98 -17.64
CA SER A 7 -2.53 -2.14 -18.11
C SER A 7 -3.50 -2.55 -17.00
N SER A 8 -4.78 -2.24 -17.18
CA SER A 8 -5.74 -2.12 -16.07
C SER A 8 -6.94 -3.06 -16.17
N PRO A 9 -7.35 -3.70 -15.06
CA PRO A 9 -8.53 -4.58 -15.04
C PRO A 9 -9.86 -3.82 -15.18
N TYR A 10 -9.84 -2.49 -15.18
CA TYR A 10 -11.01 -1.62 -15.39
C TYR A 10 -11.31 -1.36 -16.87
N GLY A 11 -10.47 -1.85 -17.77
CA GLY A 11 -10.62 -1.65 -19.22
C GLY A 11 -10.67 -0.17 -19.60
N SER A 12 -11.56 0.15 -20.54
CA SER A 12 -11.76 1.50 -21.09
C SER A 12 -13.07 2.15 -20.63
N PHE A 13 -13.58 1.71 -19.48
CA PHE A 13 -14.88 2.15 -18.97
C PHE A 13 -14.79 3.48 -18.22
N ASN A 14 -15.86 4.26 -18.30
CA ASN A 14 -16.02 5.56 -17.63
C ASN A 14 -14.84 6.50 -17.94
N HIS A 15 -14.12 7.02 -16.95
CA HIS A 15 -12.99 7.94 -17.15
C HIS A 15 -11.68 7.25 -17.56
N SER A 16 -11.66 5.93 -17.79
CA SER A 16 -10.53 5.26 -18.42
C SER A 16 -10.63 5.31 -19.95
N HIS A 17 -9.48 5.29 -20.63
CA HIS A 17 -9.38 5.25 -22.09
C HIS A 17 -9.07 3.83 -22.60
N ALA A 18 -9.06 3.65 -23.92
CA ALA A 18 -8.66 2.40 -24.56
C ALA A 18 -7.13 2.37 -24.77
N ASP A 19 -6.43 2.49 -23.64
CA ASP A 19 -5.00 2.80 -23.48
C ASP A 19 -4.26 1.67 -22.73
N GLN A 20 -4.75 0.43 -22.80
CA GLN A 20 -4.03 -0.69 -22.18
C GLN A 20 -2.69 -0.89 -22.88
N ASN A 21 -1.67 -1.21 -22.11
CA ASN A 21 -0.27 -1.25 -22.51
C ASN A 21 0.29 0.08 -23.07
N SER A 22 -0.36 1.21 -22.85
CA SER A 22 0.23 2.52 -23.16
C SER A 22 1.21 2.97 -22.09
N PHE A 23 2.07 3.94 -22.44
CA PHE A 23 2.89 4.65 -21.47
C PHE A 23 3.05 6.13 -21.81
N VAL A 24 3.51 6.91 -20.84
CA VAL A 24 3.96 8.30 -21.02
C VAL A 24 5.33 8.49 -20.39
N LEU A 25 6.14 9.41 -20.92
CA LEU A 25 7.50 9.68 -20.46
C LEU A 25 7.71 11.17 -20.18
N TYR A 26 8.18 11.45 -18.96
CA TYR A 26 8.62 12.76 -18.52
C TYR A 26 10.09 12.69 -18.09
N ALA A 27 10.92 13.57 -18.62
CA ALA A 27 12.33 13.62 -18.25
C ALA A 27 12.82 15.06 -18.15
N TYR A 28 13.71 15.29 -17.17
CA TYR A 28 14.35 16.58 -16.92
C TYR A 28 13.38 17.78 -16.78
N GLY A 29 12.16 17.52 -16.31
CA GLY A 29 11.11 18.55 -16.12
C GLY A 29 10.15 18.72 -17.31
N GLU A 30 10.34 17.94 -18.39
CA GLU A 30 9.60 18.10 -19.64
C GLU A 30 8.77 16.84 -19.99
N PRO A 31 7.51 16.95 -20.44
CA PRO A 31 6.77 15.90 -21.14
C PRO A 31 7.40 15.65 -22.51
N LEU A 32 7.90 14.44 -22.73
CA LEU A 32 8.49 14.06 -24.00
C LEU A 32 7.54 13.16 -24.78
N LEU A 33 7.08 12.07 -24.16
CA LEU A 33 6.09 11.17 -24.76
C LEU A 33 4.76 11.35 -24.02
N ILE A 34 3.84 12.07 -24.63
CA ILE A 34 2.58 12.50 -24.00
C ILE A 34 1.45 11.51 -24.24
N ASP A 35 0.39 11.64 -23.45
CA ASP A 35 -0.91 11.09 -23.80
C ASP A 35 -1.67 12.18 -24.56
N SER A 36 -2.08 11.91 -25.80
CA SER A 36 -2.49 12.98 -26.74
C SER A 36 -3.97 13.32 -26.71
N GLY A 37 -4.26 14.56 -27.12
CA GLY A 37 -5.58 15.12 -27.25
C GLY A 37 -6.07 15.83 -25.98
N TYR A 38 -7.19 16.53 -26.13
CA TYR A 38 -7.69 17.44 -25.10
C TYR A 38 -9.02 16.98 -24.52
N TYR A 39 -9.20 17.15 -23.22
CA TYR A 39 -10.52 16.98 -22.62
C TYR A 39 -11.44 18.15 -23.00
N ASP A 40 -12.45 17.86 -23.81
CA ASP A 40 -13.55 18.78 -24.10
C ASP A 40 -14.66 18.61 -23.06
N TRP A 41 -15.47 17.57 -23.24
CA TRP A 41 -16.51 17.09 -22.34
C TRP A 41 -16.75 15.60 -22.61
N TYR A 42 -17.29 14.90 -21.60
CA TYR A 42 -17.47 13.45 -21.65
C TYR A 42 -18.41 13.01 -22.77
N GLY A 43 -17.89 12.24 -23.72
CA GLY A 43 -18.63 11.73 -24.87
C GLY A 43 -18.66 12.66 -26.09
N SER A 44 -17.88 13.74 -26.10
CA SER A 44 -17.73 14.62 -27.27
C SER A 44 -17.18 13.87 -28.50
N PRO A 45 -17.35 14.41 -29.73
CA PRO A 45 -16.74 13.81 -30.91
C PRO A 45 -15.23 13.59 -30.77
N HIS A 46 -14.49 14.56 -30.23
CA HIS A 46 -13.05 14.42 -29.97
C HIS A 46 -12.77 13.42 -28.85
N ASP A 47 -13.56 13.41 -27.77
CA ASP A 47 -13.40 12.43 -26.70
C ASP A 47 -13.57 10.98 -27.21
N ARG A 48 -14.63 10.74 -27.99
CA ARG A 48 -14.94 9.40 -28.51
C ARG A 48 -14.05 9.00 -29.69
N GLY A 49 -13.69 9.95 -30.55
CA GLY A 49 -13.01 9.70 -31.81
C GLY A 49 -11.50 9.84 -31.74
N TRP A 50 -10.97 10.50 -30.70
CA TRP A 50 -9.53 10.69 -30.50
C TRP A 50 -9.09 10.27 -29.10
N THR A 51 -9.34 11.05 -28.05
CA THR A 51 -8.64 10.90 -26.74
C THR A 51 -8.87 9.55 -26.08
N ARG A 52 -10.01 8.90 -26.32
CA ARG A 52 -10.28 7.56 -25.78
C ARG A 52 -9.72 6.43 -26.63
N GLN A 53 -9.36 6.70 -27.88
CA GLN A 53 -8.96 5.70 -28.85
C GLN A 53 -7.49 5.35 -28.67
N THR A 54 -7.13 4.08 -28.90
CA THR A 54 -5.72 3.62 -28.83
C THR A 54 -4.77 4.43 -29.69
N LYS A 55 -5.25 4.99 -30.82
CA LYS A 55 -4.45 5.84 -31.73
C LYS A 55 -3.99 7.16 -31.11
N ALA A 56 -4.52 7.56 -29.95
CA ALA A 56 -4.10 8.76 -29.23
C ALA A 56 -3.03 8.47 -28.15
N HIS A 57 -2.65 7.21 -27.97
CA HIS A 57 -1.80 6.73 -26.89
C HIS A 57 -0.51 6.12 -27.44
N ASN A 58 0.59 6.13 -26.67
CA ASN A 58 1.83 5.45 -27.05
C ASN A 58 1.69 3.92 -26.94
N ALA A 59 0.92 3.34 -27.86
CA ALA A 59 0.46 1.96 -27.91
C ALA A 59 0.49 1.44 -29.36
N VAL A 60 0.02 0.21 -29.57
CA VAL A 60 0.03 -0.44 -30.89
C VAL A 60 -1.39 -0.54 -31.46
N LEU A 61 -1.51 -0.37 -32.77
CA LEU A 61 -2.70 -0.66 -33.56
C LEU A 61 -2.46 -1.89 -34.44
N VAL A 62 -3.53 -2.65 -34.70
CA VAL A 62 -3.53 -3.81 -35.61
C VAL A 62 -4.48 -3.53 -36.78
N ASN A 63 -3.97 -3.53 -38.01
CA ASN A 63 -4.71 -3.10 -39.21
C ASN A 63 -5.39 -1.73 -39.04
N GLY A 64 -4.70 -0.79 -38.38
CA GLY A 64 -5.24 0.53 -38.04
C GLY A 64 -6.32 0.55 -36.96
N GLN A 65 -6.66 -0.59 -36.35
CA GLN A 65 -7.67 -0.71 -35.30
C GLN A 65 -7.02 -0.79 -33.91
N GLY A 66 -7.68 -0.14 -32.95
CA GLY A 66 -7.30 -0.12 -31.54
C GLY A 66 -8.15 -1.04 -30.67
N GLN A 67 -8.08 -0.80 -29.37
CA GLN A 67 -8.86 -1.45 -28.33
C GLN A 67 -10.30 -0.88 -28.28
N SER A 68 -11.23 -1.65 -27.72
CA SER A 68 -12.62 -1.21 -27.55
C SER A 68 -12.72 -0.05 -26.53
N ILE A 69 -13.57 0.96 -26.80
CA ILE A 69 -13.84 2.11 -25.92
C ILE A 69 -15.13 1.92 -25.09
N PHE A 70 -15.24 2.59 -23.94
CA PHE A 70 -16.39 2.48 -23.03
C PHE A 70 -16.70 1.05 -22.58
N ASP A 71 -15.67 0.21 -22.47
CA ASP A 71 -15.85 -1.23 -22.31
C ASP A 71 -15.09 -1.74 -21.08
N LEU A 72 -15.86 -2.09 -20.05
CA LEU A 72 -15.34 -2.64 -18.80
C LEU A 72 -14.68 -4.02 -19.00
N SER A 73 -15.06 -4.72 -20.07
CA SER A 73 -14.48 -6.01 -20.43
C SER A 73 -13.27 -5.89 -21.36
N ALA A 74 -12.88 -4.68 -21.82
CA ALA A 74 -11.67 -4.44 -22.60
C ALA A 74 -10.44 -4.31 -21.71
N LYS A 75 -10.19 -5.34 -20.88
CA LYS A 75 -9.24 -5.30 -19.76
C LYS A 75 -7.80 -5.45 -20.22
N GLY A 76 -6.92 -4.79 -19.47
CA GLY A 76 -5.51 -5.15 -19.36
C GLY A 76 -5.19 -5.67 -17.96
N GLN A 77 -3.95 -6.06 -17.73
CA GLN A 77 -3.44 -6.38 -16.40
C GLN A 77 -1.92 -6.28 -16.38
N ILE A 78 -1.38 -5.83 -15.25
CA ILE A 78 0.06 -6.00 -14.94
C ILE A 78 0.24 -7.43 -14.43
N ASP A 79 0.99 -8.25 -15.17
CA ASP A 79 1.21 -9.66 -14.80
C ASP A 79 2.52 -9.86 -14.04
N ARG A 80 3.55 -9.06 -14.33
CA ARG A 80 4.87 -9.12 -13.68
C ARG A 80 5.45 -7.74 -13.49
N HIS A 81 6.16 -7.55 -12.38
CA HIS A 81 6.98 -6.36 -12.17
C HIS A 81 8.08 -6.64 -11.16
N PHE A 82 9.15 -5.85 -11.16
CA PHE A 82 10.09 -5.77 -10.05
C PHE A 82 10.78 -4.41 -10.04
N THR A 83 11.39 -4.06 -8.91
CA THR A 83 12.27 -2.89 -8.83
C THR A 83 13.58 -3.24 -8.15
N SER A 84 14.68 -2.64 -8.59
CA SER A 84 15.99 -2.77 -7.96
C SER A 84 16.75 -1.45 -8.02
N PRO A 85 17.91 -1.31 -7.36
CA PRO A 85 18.66 -0.06 -7.44
C PRO A 85 19.22 0.24 -8.85
N VAL A 86 19.39 -0.76 -9.74
CA VAL A 86 19.90 -0.56 -11.12
C VAL A 86 18.80 -0.52 -12.15
N ALA A 87 17.84 -1.42 -12.02
CA ALA A 87 16.85 -1.66 -13.06
C ALA A 87 15.48 -1.97 -12.47
N ASP A 88 14.43 -1.61 -13.19
CA ASP A 88 13.07 -2.03 -12.92
C ASP A 88 12.50 -2.75 -14.14
N MET A 89 11.41 -3.49 -13.94
CA MET A 89 10.63 -4.04 -15.03
C MET A 89 9.15 -4.04 -14.70
N THR A 90 8.33 -3.92 -15.73
CA THR A 90 6.91 -4.21 -15.66
C THR A 90 6.45 -4.86 -16.98
N ALA A 91 5.54 -5.81 -16.90
CA ALA A 91 4.85 -6.38 -18.06
C ALA A 91 3.35 -6.24 -17.91
N GLY A 92 2.70 -5.93 -19.03
CA GLY A 92 1.25 -5.84 -19.15
C GLY A 92 0.72 -6.73 -20.27
N ASP A 93 -0.42 -7.35 -20.03
CA ASP A 93 -1.17 -8.12 -21.03
C ASP A 93 -2.47 -7.38 -21.37
N ALA A 94 -2.58 -6.91 -22.60
CA ALA A 94 -3.72 -6.19 -23.14
C ALA A 94 -4.54 -7.04 -24.12
N THR A 95 -4.30 -8.34 -24.22
CA THR A 95 -4.89 -9.23 -25.24
C THR A 95 -6.43 -9.10 -25.27
N VAL A 96 -7.05 -9.12 -24.11
CA VAL A 96 -8.52 -9.02 -23.97
C VAL A 96 -9.05 -7.65 -24.45
N ALA A 97 -8.27 -6.58 -24.36
CA ALA A 97 -8.67 -5.24 -24.77
C ALA A 97 -8.88 -5.11 -26.30
N TYR A 98 -8.20 -5.93 -27.09
CA TYR A 98 -8.31 -5.96 -28.56
C TYR A 98 -9.47 -6.83 -29.08
N LYS A 99 -10.27 -7.45 -28.21
CA LYS A 99 -11.52 -8.15 -28.58
C LYS A 99 -11.37 -9.21 -29.69
N GLY A 100 -10.26 -9.95 -29.66
CA GLY A 100 -9.98 -11.00 -30.64
C GLY A 100 -9.29 -10.53 -31.91
N ALA A 101 -9.07 -9.22 -32.09
CA ALA A 101 -8.19 -8.71 -33.16
C ALA A 101 -6.73 -9.14 -32.93
N LEU A 102 -6.36 -9.42 -31.68
CA LEU A 102 -5.10 -10.05 -31.30
C LEU A 102 -5.38 -11.28 -30.41
N LYS A 103 -4.64 -12.35 -30.66
CA LYS A 103 -4.49 -13.53 -29.79
C LYS A 103 -3.48 -13.29 -28.68
N GLN A 104 -2.56 -12.35 -28.87
CA GLN A 104 -1.60 -11.92 -27.87
C GLN A 104 -1.28 -10.44 -28.05
N ALA A 105 -1.29 -9.68 -26.95
CA ALA A 105 -0.83 -8.30 -26.89
C ALA A 105 -0.06 -8.03 -25.59
N ARG A 106 1.19 -8.51 -25.52
CA ARG A 106 2.04 -8.35 -24.33
C ARG A 106 3.05 -7.23 -24.54
N ARG A 107 3.23 -6.38 -23.53
CA ARG A 107 4.28 -5.36 -23.48
C ARG A 107 5.11 -5.55 -22.23
N THR A 108 6.43 -5.63 -22.38
CA THR A 108 7.40 -5.65 -21.28
C THR A 108 8.28 -4.40 -21.37
N ILE A 109 8.42 -3.65 -20.28
CA ILE A 109 9.29 -2.48 -20.19
C ILE A 109 10.36 -2.76 -19.14
N PHE A 110 11.63 -2.76 -19.57
CA PHE A 110 12.78 -2.72 -18.67
C PHE A 110 13.26 -1.27 -18.56
N TYR A 111 13.46 -0.77 -17.34
CA TYR A 111 14.07 0.54 -17.10
C TYR A 111 15.44 0.35 -16.47
N LEU A 112 16.51 0.65 -17.20
CA LEU A 112 17.86 0.70 -16.69
C LEU A 112 18.19 2.15 -16.33
N ARG A 113 18.47 2.37 -15.04
CA ARG A 113 18.75 3.71 -14.54
C ARG A 113 20.06 4.25 -15.13
N PRO A 114 20.13 5.58 -15.38
CA PRO A 114 19.10 6.57 -15.09
C PRO A 114 18.12 6.86 -16.25
N ASP A 115 18.33 6.27 -17.44
CA ASP A 115 17.87 6.91 -18.68
C ASP A 115 17.69 5.96 -19.88
N LEU A 116 17.55 4.65 -19.67
CA LEU A 116 17.28 3.70 -20.75
C LEU A 116 16.05 2.88 -20.45
N PHE A 117 15.06 2.95 -21.34
CA PHE A 117 13.94 2.04 -21.35
C PHE A 117 14.06 1.12 -22.57
N VAL A 118 13.88 -0.18 -22.34
CA VAL A 118 13.74 -1.20 -23.38
C VAL A 118 12.30 -1.68 -23.35
N VAL A 119 11.54 -1.34 -24.38
CA VAL A 119 10.14 -1.71 -24.57
C VAL A 119 10.09 -2.87 -25.56
N VAL A 120 9.57 -4.00 -25.10
CA VAL A 120 9.35 -5.19 -25.92
C VAL A 120 7.85 -5.41 -26.06
N ASP A 121 7.34 -5.32 -27.29
CA ASP A 121 5.99 -5.75 -27.63
C ASP A 121 6.03 -7.13 -28.28
N ASP A 122 5.15 -8.03 -27.87
CA ASP A 122 5.00 -9.38 -28.43
C ASP A 122 3.54 -9.61 -28.80
N LEU A 123 3.26 -9.56 -30.10
CA LEU A 123 1.93 -9.43 -30.67
C LEU A 123 1.62 -10.61 -31.58
N GLU A 124 0.44 -11.21 -31.42
CA GLU A 124 -0.06 -12.26 -32.31
C GLU A 124 -1.46 -11.90 -32.79
N ALA A 125 -1.66 -11.85 -34.10
CA ALA A 125 -2.93 -11.69 -34.78
C ALA A 125 -3.46 -13.05 -35.29
N PRO A 126 -4.78 -13.25 -35.39
CA PRO A 126 -5.34 -14.48 -35.92
C PRO A 126 -5.01 -14.73 -37.40
N GLU A 127 -4.81 -13.65 -38.17
CA GLU A 127 -4.47 -13.64 -39.59
C GLU A 127 -3.33 -12.63 -39.84
N PRO A 128 -2.59 -12.71 -40.95
CA PRO A 128 -1.55 -11.73 -41.27
C PRO A 128 -2.05 -10.28 -41.20
N ALA A 129 -1.46 -9.49 -40.30
CA ALA A 129 -1.87 -8.14 -40.01
C ALA A 129 -0.72 -7.14 -40.13
N GLU A 130 -1.07 -5.89 -40.39
CA GLU A 130 -0.17 -4.75 -40.26
C GLU A 130 -0.18 -4.26 -38.81
N PHE A 131 1.00 -3.95 -38.25
CA PHE A 131 1.13 -3.42 -36.90
C PHE A 131 1.69 -2.01 -36.95
N THR A 132 1.10 -1.10 -36.18
CA THR A 132 1.51 0.31 -36.12
C THR A 132 1.77 0.73 -34.69
N TRP A 133 2.99 1.17 -34.40
CA TRP A 133 3.41 1.69 -33.10
C TRP A 133 3.31 3.23 -33.10
N SER A 134 2.67 3.83 -32.09
CA SER A 134 2.40 5.28 -32.06
C SER A 134 3.28 6.02 -31.04
N VAL A 135 3.82 7.19 -31.42
CA VAL A 135 4.56 8.13 -30.58
C VAL A 135 3.82 9.48 -30.60
N HIS A 136 3.57 10.09 -29.44
CA HIS A 136 2.94 11.41 -29.36
C HIS A 136 3.80 12.43 -28.61
N ALA A 137 3.83 13.65 -29.11
CA ALA A 137 4.57 14.77 -28.54
C ALA A 137 3.81 16.10 -28.75
N GLU A 138 4.10 17.11 -27.93
CA GLU A 138 3.50 18.45 -28.11
C GLU A 138 4.06 19.22 -29.32
N ARG A 139 5.20 18.77 -29.87
CA ARG A 139 5.95 19.45 -30.93
C ARG A 139 6.31 18.47 -32.04
N GLU A 140 6.56 19.01 -33.22
CA GLU A 140 7.00 18.24 -34.38
C GLU A 140 8.23 17.41 -34.04
N MET A 141 8.20 16.14 -34.46
CA MET A 141 9.28 15.20 -34.21
C MET A 141 10.20 15.14 -35.43
N THR A 142 11.48 14.85 -35.20
CA THR A 142 12.41 14.56 -36.30
C THR A 142 12.38 13.06 -36.57
N LEU A 143 11.85 12.67 -37.73
CA LEU A 143 11.86 11.28 -38.20
C LEU A 143 13.17 10.98 -38.92
N ARG A 144 13.79 9.84 -38.61
CA ARG A 144 14.99 9.32 -39.28
C ARG A 144 14.69 7.89 -39.78
N PRO A 145 14.01 7.73 -40.93
CA PRO A 145 13.54 6.43 -41.41
C PRO A 145 14.66 5.41 -41.66
N ASP A 146 15.82 5.88 -42.15
CA ASP A 146 16.97 5.02 -42.48
C ASP A 146 17.53 4.27 -41.27
N THR A 147 17.39 4.86 -40.07
CA THR A 147 17.86 4.30 -38.80
C THR A 147 16.74 3.80 -37.89
N GLY A 148 15.48 3.94 -38.32
CA GLY A 148 14.31 3.57 -37.50
C GLY A 148 14.19 4.41 -36.24
N GLU A 149 14.44 5.71 -36.33
CA GLU A 149 14.54 6.61 -35.18
C GLU A 149 13.52 7.76 -35.26
N ILE A 150 12.97 8.13 -34.10
CA ILE A 150 12.12 9.30 -33.89
C ILE A 150 12.73 10.10 -32.75
N LEU A 151 13.15 11.33 -33.03
CA LEU A 151 13.69 12.25 -32.04
C LEU A 151 12.60 13.26 -31.62
N VAL A 152 12.31 13.28 -30.32
CA VAL A 152 11.37 14.21 -29.70
C VAL A 152 12.14 15.26 -28.90
N GLU A 153 11.74 16.53 -29.02
CA GLU A 153 12.42 17.64 -28.35
C GLU A 153 11.42 18.55 -27.62
N ARG A 154 11.73 18.89 -26.37
CA ARG A 154 10.98 19.91 -25.62
C ARG A 154 11.88 20.61 -24.61
N GLY A 155 11.95 21.94 -24.70
CA GLY A 155 12.71 22.77 -23.77
C GLY A 155 14.17 22.33 -23.64
N VAL A 156 14.51 21.83 -22.45
CA VAL A 156 15.87 21.37 -22.09
C VAL A 156 16.08 19.85 -22.24
N ALA A 157 15.09 19.13 -22.75
CA ALA A 157 15.09 17.67 -22.84
C ALA A 157 14.86 17.18 -24.28
N GLN A 158 15.44 16.02 -24.57
CA GLN A 158 15.25 15.28 -25.81
C GLN A 158 14.97 13.81 -25.48
N CYS A 159 14.26 13.10 -26.36
CA CYS A 159 14.05 11.66 -26.27
C CYS A 159 14.25 11.02 -27.63
N LEU A 160 15.17 10.05 -27.70
CA LEU A 160 15.34 9.22 -28.87
C LEU A 160 14.52 7.93 -28.70
N VAL A 161 13.55 7.73 -29.58
CA VAL A 161 12.81 6.47 -29.74
C VAL A 161 13.42 5.73 -30.93
N LYS A 162 14.02 4.56 -30.68
CA LYS A 162 14.69 3.76 -31.71
C LYS A 162 14.10 2.37 -31.78
N PHE A 163 13.66 1.96 -32.97
CA PHE A 163 13.19 0.62 -33.25
C PHE A 163 14.38 -0.26 -33.68
N LEU A 164 14.74 -1.24 -32.86
CA LEU A 164 15.75 -2.25 -33.21
C LEU A 164 15.13 -3.37 -34.03
N GLU A 165 13.93 -3.79 -33.65
CA GLU A 165 13.13 -4.78 -34.37
C GLU A 165 11.66 -4.31 -34.44
N PRO A 166 10.95 -4.57 -35.55
CA PRO A 166 11.52 -5.02 -36.82
C PRO A 166 12.26 -3.87 -37.53
N ALA A 167 13.27 -4.20 -38.34
CA ALA A 167 13.92 -3.21 -39.19
C ALA A 167 13.00 -2.71 -40.32
N GLY A 168 13.27 -1.51 -40.84
CA GLY A 168 12.66 -1.01 -42.07
C GLY A 168 11.20 -0.59 -41.95
N LEU A 169 10.74 -0.18 -40.77
CA LEU A 169 9.42 0.40 -40.53
C LEU A 169 9.16 1.63 -41.43
N VAL A 170 7.90 1.85 -41.78
CA VAL A 170 7.45 3.09 -42.43
C VAL A 170 7.17 4.11 -41.33
N LEU A 171 7.97 5.17 -41.28
CA LEU A 171 7.75 6.28 -40.35
C LEU A 171 6.90 7.37 -41.02
N ALA A 172 5.86 7.82 -40.33
CA ALA A 172 5.04 8.96 -40.75
C ALA A 172 4.70 9.81 -39.54
N GLN A 173 4.31 11.07 -39.76
CA GLN A 173 3.73 11.91 -38.70
C GLN A 173 2.67 12.86 -39.25
N THR A 174 1.79 13.30 -38.36
CA THR A 174 0.76 14.32 -38.60
C THR A 174 0.57 15.16 -37.34
N ASP A 175 0.13 16.40 -37.50
CA ASP A 175 -0.31 17.26 -36.39
C ASP A 175 -1.86 17.29 -36.26
N GLN A 176 -2.56 16.58 -37.13
CA GLN A 176 -4.01 16.63 -37.18
C GLN A 176 -4.66 15.64 -36.22
N PHE A 177 -5.58 16.16 -35.41
CA PHE A 177 -6.57 15.37 -34.69
C PHE A 177 -7.73 15.01 -35.62
N ASP A 178 -8.18 13.76 -35.57
CA ASP A 178 -9.38 13.30 -36.29
C ASP A 178 -10.36 12.53 -35.37
N PRO A 179 -11.47 13.15 -34.93
CA PRO A 179 -11.88 14.54 -35.19
C PRO A 179 -11.12 15.55 -34.30
N PRO A 180 -11.05 16.83 -34.69
CA PRO A 180 -10.42 17.86 -33.86
C PRO A 180 -11.24 18.19 -32.59
N PRO A 181 -10.60 18.76 -31.56
CA PRO A 181 -11.28 19.28 -30.38
C PRO A 181 -12.40 20.27 -30.75
N THR A 182 -13.53 20.18 -30.07
CA THR A 182 -14.69 21.08 -30.25
C THR A 182 -14.37 22.51 -29.86
N THR A 183 -13.50 22.71 -28.87
CA THR A 183 -12.90 24.01 -28.56
C THR A 183 -11.52 24.09 -29.20
N PRO A 184 -11.19 25.14 -29.98
CA PRO A 184 -9.87 25.26 -30.58
C PRO A 184 -8.73 25.15 -29.56
N ARG A 185 -7.78 24.25 -29.84
CA ARG A 185 -6.56 24.01 -29.07
C ARG A 185 -5.36 23.93 -30.01
N PRO A 186 -4.14 24.17 -29.52
CA PRO A 186 -2.94 23.88 -30.30
C PRO A 186 -2.89 22.41 -30.70
N ASN A 187 -2.54 22.15 -31.96
CA ASN A 187 -2.27 20.78 -32.41
C ASN A 187 -1.10 20.17 -31.63
N GLU A 188 -1.15 18.85 -31.49
CA GLU A 188 -0.07 18.00 -31.01
C GLU A 188 0.40 17.14 -32.17
N TRP A 189 1.56 16.51 -32.04
CA TRP A 189 2.18 15.72 -33.11
C TRP A 189 2.12 14.24 -32.82
N HIS A 190 1.84 13.47 -33.87
CA HIS A 190 1.52 12.06 -33.80
C HIS A 190 2.34 11.33 -34.86
N ALA A 191 3.39 10.64 -34.44
CA ALA A 191 4.22 9.84 -35.31
C ALA A 191 3.86 8.36 -35.19
N THR A 192 3.97 7.65 -36.30
CA THR A 192 3.71 6.21 -36.38
C THR A 192 4.90 5.49 -36.99
N ALA A 193 5.13 4.26 -36.53
CA ALA A 193 6.06 3.32 -37.13
C ALA A 193 5.30 2.05 -37.50
N THR A 194 5.13 1.82 -38.81
CA THR A 194 4.26 0.77 -39.35
C THR A 194 5.06 -0.33 -40.06
N THR A 195 4.67 -1.59 -39.84
CA THR A 195 5.30 -2.75 -40.51
C THR A 195 5.03 -2.72 -42.02
N LYS A 196 6.06 -2.97 -42.84
CA LYS A 196 5.90 -3.05 -44.31
C LYS A 196 5.20 -4.33 -44.77
N THR A 197 5.44 -5.41 -44.05
CA THR A 197 4.90 -6.73 -44.35
C THR A 197 3.89 -7.12 -43.29
N LYS A 198 2.78 -7.70 -43.72
CA LYS A 198 1.81 -8.28 -42.82
C LYS A 198 2.35 -9.61 -42.26
N ALA A 199 2.13 -9.85 -40.98
CA ALA A 199 2.52 -11.08 -40.31
C ALA A 199 1.47 -11.48 -39.27
N THR A 200 1.41 -12.76 -38.93
CA THR A 200 0.57 -13.23 -37.82
C THR A 200 1.23 -12.97 -36.47
N HIS A 201 2.55 -12.88 -36.43
CA HIS A 201 3.31 -12.61 -35.21
C HIS A 201 4.27 -11.44 -35.45
N GLN A 202 4.28 -10.46 -34.55
CA GLN A 202 5.17 -9.31 -34.62
C GLN A 202 5.75 -9.00 -33.25
N GLN A 203 7.07 -8.96 -33.19
CA GLN A 203 7.80 -8.46 -32.03
C GLN A 203 8.35 -7.07 -32.33
N PHE A 204 8.17 -6.12 -31.42
CA PHE A 204 8.91 -4.86 -31.45
C PHE A 204 9.93 -4.85 -30.31
N VAL A 205 11.16 -4.43 -30.61
CA VAL A 205 12.18 -4.11 -29.61
C VAL A 205 12.54 -2.65 -29.78
N THR A 206 12.08 -1.82 -28.85
CA THR A 206 12.16 -0.35 -28.95
C THR A 206 12.97 0.19 -27.78
N LEU A 207 13.96 1.03 -28.07
CA LEU A 207 14.69 1.80 -27.07
C LEU A 207 14.06 3.18 -26.93
N VAL A 208 13.79 3.59 -25.70
CA VAL A 208 13.34 4.95 -25.37
C VAL A 208 14.37 5.56 -24.43
N MET A 209 15.07 6.58 -24.91
CA MET A 209 16.23 7.17 -24.23
C MET A 209 16.06 8.68 -24.08
N PRO A 210 15.62 9.16 -22.91
CA PRO A 210 15.66 10.58 -22.61
C PRO A 210 17.08 11.06 -22.30
N PHE A 211 17.46 12.24 -22.80
CA PHE A 211 18.71 12.92 -22.46
C PHE A 211 18.50 14.44 -22.43
N ARG A 212 19.47 15.18 -21.87
CA ARG A 212 19.41 16.65 -21.85
C ARG A 212 19.81 17.21 -23.20
N ARG A 213 19.14 18.29 -23.63
CA ARG A 213 19.52 19.02 -24.83
C ARG A 213 20.96 19.51 -24.72
N GLY A 214 21.75 19.26 -25.76
CA GLY A 214 23.18 19.59 -25.82
C GLY A 214 24.12 18.51 -25.27
N ALA A 215 23.60 17.45 -24.66
CA ALA A 215 24.37 16.23 -24.43
C ALA A 215 24.50 15.43 -25.74
N SER A 216 25.53 14.59 -25.82
CA SER A 216 25.73 13.72 -26.99
C SER A 216 24.64 12.63 -27.04
N GLU A 217 24.08 12.39 -28.22
CA GLU A 217 23.19 11.24 -28.43
C GLU A 217 23.93 9.93 -28.09
N PRO A 218 23.28 9.00 -27.35
CA PRO A 218 23.88 7.71 -27.02
C PRO A 218 24.30 6.95 -28.28
N GLN A 219 25.55 6.46 -28.31
CA GLN A 219 26.03 5.64 -29.42
C GLN A 219 25.55 4.19 -29.20
N LEU A 220 24.95 3.60 -30.25
CA LEU A 220 24.32 2.29 -30.17
C LEU A 220 24.88 1.35 -31.22
N THR A 221 25.04 0.08 -30.85
CA THR A 221 25.35 -1.02 -31.77
C THR A 221 24.45 -2.19 -31.44
N TRP A 222 23.71 -2.69 -32.43
CA TRP A 222 22.80 -3.83 -32.33
C TRP A 222 23.20 -4.89 -33.35
N ASP A 223 23.34 -6.14 -32.92
CA ASP A 223 23.71 -7.27 -33.79
C ASP A 223 22.58 -8.31 -33.99
N GLY A 224 21.36 -7.98 -33.57
CA GLY A 224 20.19 -8.86 -33.63
C GLY A 224 19.86 -9.57 -32.31
N SER A 225 20.79 -9.60 -31.35
CA SER A 225 20.54 -10.20 -30.02
C SER A 225 21.19 -9.44 -28.87
N ARG A 226 22.26 -8.70 -29.16
CA ARG A 226 23.04 -7.93 -28.21
C ARG A 226 23.05 -6.45 -28.59
N LEU A 227 22.70 -5.62 -27.62
CA LEU A 227 22.84 -4.17 -27.71
C LEU A 227 24.05 -3.72 -26.90
N THR A 228 24.94 -2.97 -27.53
CA THR A 228 25.91 -2.15 -26.80
C THR A 228 25.48 -0.69 -26.89
N ARG A 229 25.32 -0.05 -25.73
CA ARG A 229 25.08 1.39 -25.61
C ARG A 229 26.27 2.05 -24.94
N LYS A 230 26.77 3.11 -25.54
CA LYS A 230 27.77 4.01 -24.96
C LYS A 230 27.17 5.41 -24.83
N GLY A 231 26.77 5.76 -23.61
CA GLY A 231 26.38 7.11 -23.22
C GLY A 231 27.51 7.83 -22.46
N GLU A 232 27.30 9.10 -22.15
CA GLU A 232 28.29 9.93 -21.44
C GLU A 232 28.61 9.40 -20.03
N THR A 233 27.60 8.91 -19.32
CA THR A 233 27.73 8.43 -17.93
C THR A 233 27.54 6.93 -17.78
N ALA A 234 27.29 6.21 -18.88
CA ALA A 234 26.85 4.83 -18.84
C ALA A 234 27.38 4.05 -20.05
N THR A 235 27.93 2.87 -19.83
CA THR A 235 28.12 1.88 -20.90
C THR A 235 27.30 0.65 -20.52
N ASP A 236 26.38 0.24 -21.39
CA ASP A 236 25.45 -0.87 -21.18
C ASP A 236 25.70 -1.93 -22.25
N GLU A 237 25.73 -3.19 -21.83
CA GLU A 237 25.67 -4.36 -22.69
C GLU A 237 24.40 -5.13 -22.32
N LEU A 238 23.47 -5.23 -23.26
CA LEU A 238 22.19 -5.90 -23.09
C LEU A 238 22.13 -7.12 -23.99
N ASN A 239 21.74 -8.26 -23.43
CA ASN A 239 21.38 -9.45 -24.19
C ASN A 239 19.90 -9.73 -23.94
N LEU A 240 19.11 -9.70 -25.00
CA LEU A 240 17.69 -10.01 -24.96
C LEU A 240 17.48 -11.46 -25.35
N ASP A 241 16.69 -12.17 -24.55
CA ASP A 241 16.29 -13.55 -24.81
C ASP A 241 14.77 -13.64 -24.77
N PHE A 242 14.19 -14.20 -25.82
CA PHE A 242 12.75 -14.38 -25.98
C PHE A 242 12.33 -15.85 -25.88
N THR A 243 13.25 -16.73 -25.48
CA THR A 243 12.99 -18.16 -25.33
C THR A 243 11.84 -18.39 -24.34
N GLY A 244 10.87 -19.22 -24.74
CA GLY A 244 9.70 -19.54 -23.91
C GLY A 244 8.59 -18.48 -23.91
N GLY A 245 8.59 -17.55 -24.87
CA GLY A 245 7.51 -16.55 -25.04
C GLY A 245 7.51 -15.44 -23.97
N VAL A 246 8.63 -15.30 -23.26
CA VAL A 246 8.77 -14.36 -22.15
C VAL A 246 10.02 -13.53 -22.34
N PRO A 247 9.90 -12.21 -22.61
CA PRO A 247 11.05 -11.35 -22.74
C PRO A 247 11.90 -11.38 -21.47
N SER A 248 13.17 -11.73 -21.65
CA SER A 248 14.19 -11.81 -20.63
C SER A 248 15.34 -10.90 -21.02
N LEU A 249 15.94 -10.24 -20.03
CA LEU A 249 17.02 -9.29 -20.26
C LEU A 249 18.16 -9.60 -19.32
N ILE A 250 19.35 -9.81 -19.90
CA ILE A 250 20.62 -9.82 -19.19
C ILE A 250 21.31 -8.50 -19.52
N ALA A 251 21.51 -7.65 -18.52
CA ALA A 251 22.25 -6.41 -18.68
C ALA A 251 23.52 -6.41 -17.84
N LYS A 252 24.60 -5.89 -18.39
CA LYS A 252 25.85 -5.59 -17.69
C LYS A 252 26.27 -4.19 -18.05
N GLY A 253 26.99 -3.51 -17.17
CA GLY A 253 27.50 -2.21 -17.54
C GLY A 253 28.25 -1.50 -16.45
N THR A 254 28.62 -0.27 -16.76
CA THR A 254 29.34 0.63 -15.88
C THR A 254 28.60 1.95 -15.73
N ARG A 255 28.65 2.49 -14.52
CA ARG A 255 28.20 3.82 -14.13
C ARG A 255 29.36 4.51 -13.40
N PRO A 256 29.33 5.84 -13.15
CA PRO A 256 30.41 6.52 -12.43
C PRO A 256 30.57 5.98 -11.00
N THR A 257 29.51 5.40 -10.43
CA THR A 257 29.48 4.84 -9.08
C THR A 257 29.90 3.37 -8.99
N GLY A 258 30.07 2.67 -10.12
CA GLY A 258 30.42 1.25 -10.12
C GLY A 258 29.95 0.44 -11.32
N GLY A 259 30.33 -0.84 -11.35
CA GLY A 259 29.81 -1.83 -12.28
C GLY A 259 28.48 -2.40 -11.80
N TYR A 260 27.65 -2.89 -12.72
CA TYR A 260 26.42 -3.61 -12.40
C TYR A 260 26.17 -4.81 -13.30
N SER A 261 25.41 -5.78 -12.78
CA SER A 261 24.74 -6.80 -13.58
C SER A 261 23.27 -6.92 -13.22
N PHE A 262 22.47 -7.33 -14.19
CA PHE A 262 21.03 -7.51 -14.05
C PHE A 262 20.60 -8.71 -14.90
N ARG A 263 19.67 -9.51 -14.38
CA ARG A 263 19.08 -10.64 -15.10
C ARG A 263 17.59 -10.78 -14.78
N SER A 264 16.75 -10.74 -15.81
CA SER A 264 15.37 -11.22 -15.75
C SER A 264 15.29 -12.56 -16.47
N THR A 265 14.55 -13.53 -15.92
CA THR A 265 14.30 -14.84 -16.53
C THR A 265 12.82 -15.18 -16.50
N PRO A 266 12.35 -16.13 -17.33
CA PRO A 266 10.93 -16.49 -17.36
C PRO A 266 10.39 -17.08 -16.05
N THR A 267 11.25 -17.71 -15.22
CA THR A 267 10.87 -18.40 -13.98
C THR A 267 11.00 -17.53 -12.71
N GLY A 268 11.18 -16.22 -12.87
CA GLY A 268 11.34 -15.26 -11.78
C GLY A 268 12.53 -14.33 -12.00
N ASN A 269 12.45 -13.14 -11.41
CA ASN A 269 13.49 -12.12 -11.56
C ASN A 269 14.68 -12.42 -10.63
N VAL A 270 15.89 -12.05 -11.04
CA VAL A 270 17.14 -12.20 -10.26
C VAL A 270 17.99 -10.95 -10.45
N ALA A 271 17.80 -9.93 -9.61
CA ALA A 271 18.72 -8.78 -9.61
C ALA A 271 19.98 -9.12 -8.77
N MET A 272 21.19 -8.97 -9.32
CA MET A 272 22.45 -9.20 -8.58
C MET A 272 23.63 -8.34 -9.04
N LYS A 273 24.31 -7.79 -8.02
CA LYS A 273 25.65 -7.17 -7.95
C LYS A 273 25.82 -5.74 -8.49
N PHE A 274 26.10 -4.83 -7.55
CA PHE A 274 26.77 -3.57 -7.77
C PHE A 274 28.18 -3.66 -7.21
N GLU A 275 29.19 -3.32 -8.01
CA GLU A 275 30.58 -3.24 -7.56
C GLU A 275 30.97 -1.78 -7.39
N ASN A 276 31.08 -1.30 -6.15
CA ASN A 276 31.62 0.03 -5.88
C ASN A 276 33.08 0.13 -6.32
N ALA A 277 33.46 1.26 -6.92
CA ALA A 277 34.86 1.56 -7.27
C ALA A 277 35.82 1.68 -6.05
N GLY A 278 35.28 1.76 -4.82
CA GLY A 278 36.01 2.04 -3.58
C GLY A 278 36.23 0.87 -2.62
N GLY A 279 36.19 -0.39 -3.08
CA GLY A 279 36.63 -1.56 -2.29
C GLY A 279 35.69 -2.05 -1.17
N LYS A 280 34.65 -1.30 -0.77
CA LYS A 280 33.58 -1.83 0.09
C LYS A 280 32.58 -2.62 -0.75
N GLN A 281 32.73 -3.96 -0.76
CA GLN A 281 31.72 -4.88 -1.31
C GLN A 281 30.39 -4.67 -0.57
N GLN A 282 29.37 -4.20 -1.28
CA GLN A 282 27.99 -4.25 -0.77
C GLN A 282 27.40 -5.65 -1.05
N PRO A 283 26.47 -6.14 -0.21
CA PRO A 283 25.95 -7.50 -0.34
C PRO A 283 25.32 -7.77 -1.71
N THR A 284 25.70 -8.88 -2.32
CA THR A 284 25.14 -9.43 -3.56
C THR A 284 23.97 -10.35 -3.22
N GLY A 285 22.75 -9.82 -3.17
CA GLY A 285 21.54 -10.62 -2.93
C GLY A 285 20.77 -10.96 -4.20
N VAL A 286 20.10 -12.12 -4.25
CA VAL A 286 19.10 -12.44 -5.29
C VAL A 286 17.78 -11.92 -4.78
N TRP A 287 17.07 -11.15 -5.60
CA TRP A 287 15.67 -10.80 -5.36
C TRP A 287 14.80 -11.73 -6.17
N ARG A 288 14.16 -12.74 -5.56
CA ARG A 288 13.12 -13.51 -6.23
C ARG A 288 11.77 -12.87 -5.97
N ASP A 289 11.06 -12.59 -7.05
CA ASP A 289 9.62 -12.44 -7.02
C ASP A 289 9.03 -13.78 -7.44
N THR A 290 8.22 -14.41 -6.58
CA THR A 290 7.58 -15.68 -6.91
C THR A 290 6.15 -15.43 -7.37
N ASP A 291 5.81 -15.86 -8.58
CA ASP A 291 4.46 -15.78 -9.15
C ASP A 291 3.44 -16.69 -8.42
N GLN A 292 3.91 -17.54 -7.49
CA GLN A 292 3.09 -18.49 -6.73
C GLN A 292 2.93 -18.07 -5.27
N ARG A 293 1.68 -18.07 -4.78
CA ARG A 293 1.39 -17.98 -3.34
C ARG A 293 2.04 -19.16 -2.63
N ARG A 294 2.94 -18.87 -1.69
CA ARG A 294 3.63 -19.90 -0.90
C ARG A 294 3.17 -19.79 0.55
N GLU A 295 2.68 -20.90 1.10
CA GLU A 295 2.42 -21.05 2.54
C GLU A 295 3.59 -21.80 3.15
N THR A 296 4.26 -21.18 4.13
CA THR A 296 5.38 -21.82 4.85
C THR A 296 5.11 -21.74 6.35
N VAL A 297 5.24 -22.87 7.04
CA VAL A 297 5.04 -22.94 8.49
C VAL A 297 6.36 -22.63 9.18
N HIS A 298 6.37 -21.60 10.02
CA HIS A 298 7.53 -21.14 10.75
C HIS A 298 7.23 -21.10 12.25
N GLY A 299 7.84 -21.99 13.05
CA GLY A 299 7.69 -21.99 14.50
C GLY A 299 6.25 -22.20 15.02
N GLY A 300 5.36 -22.77 14.20
CA GLY A 300 3.94 -22.96 14.53
C GLY A 300 3.00 -21.84 14.03
N VAL A 301 3.50 -20.91 13.24
CA VAL A 301 2.73 -19.84 12.60
C VAL A 301 2.80 -19.96 11.08
N ASP A 302 1.65 -19.83 10.41
CA ASP A 302 1.57 -19.86 8.95
C ASP A 302 1.98 -18.49 8.38
N LEU A 303 3.00 -18.47 7.53
CA LEU A 303 3.42 -17.31 6.74
C LEU A 303 2.91 -17.48 5.30
N VAL A 304 2.09 -16.53 4.85
CA VAL A 304 1.59 -16.47 3.47
C VAL A 304 2.38 -15.41 2.73
N LEU A 305 3.10 -15.81 1.67
CA LEU A 305 3.73 -14.86 0.75
C LEU A 305 2.78 -14.63 -0.43
N GLY A 306 2.27 -13.39 -0.56
CA GLY A 306 1.49 -12.96 -1.72
C GLY A 306 2.31 -12.84 -3.01
N GLN A 307 1.65 -12.69 -4.15
CA GLN A 307 2.30 -12.38 -5.44
C GLN A 307 3.01 -11.01 -5.35
N GLY A 308 4.20 -10.85 -5.94
CA GLY A 308 4.95 -9.58 -5.90
C GLY A 308 5.86 -9.41 -4.67
N GLN A 309 6.06 -10.45 -3.85
CA GLN A 309 6.84 -10.37 -2.61
C GLN A 309 8.34 -10.60 -2.86
N ARG A 310 9.16 -9.81 -2.17
CA ARG A 310 10.63 -9.84 -2.30
C ARG A 310 11.27 -10.76 -1.27
N GLU A 311 11.85 -11.87 -1.73
CA GLU A 311 12.80 -12.64 -0.92
C GLU A 311 14.24 -12.24 -1.27
N TRP A 312 15.02 -11.82 -0.28
CA TRP A 312 16.47 -11.66 -0.37
C TRP A 312 17.16 -12.97 0.01
N HIS A 313 18.02 -13.48 -0.88
CA HIS A 313 18.86 -14.65 -0.64
C HIS A 313 20.34 -14.25 -0.61
N ASN A 314 21.08 -14.64 0.44
CA ASN A 314 22.54 -14.51 0.50
C ASN A 314 23.19 -15.61 -0.37
N GLN A 315 24.19 -15.27 -1.19
CA GLN A 315 24.88 -16.25 -2.06
C GLN A 315 25.50 -17.44 -1.32
N ALA A 316 25.81 -17.31 -0.02
CA ALA A 316 26.39 -18.40 0.76
C ALA A 316 25.36 -19.48 1.21
N SER A 317 24.06 -19.15 1.22
CA SER A 317 23.00 -20.12 1.53
C SER A 317 21.68 -19.68 0.90
N ALA A 318 21.14 -20.47 -0.02
CA ALA A 318 19.79 -20.31 -0.60
C ALA A 318 18.65 -20.57 0.41
N ALA A 319 18.93 -20.54 1.70
CA ALA A 319 17.95 -20.80 2.75
C ALA A 319 17.18 -19.50 3.05
N PRO A 320 15.84 -19.55 3.13
CA PRO A 320 15.02 -18.40 3.51
C PRO A 320 15.39 -17.89 4.91
N PRO A 321 15.10 -16.61 5.24
CA PRO A 321 15.31 -16.10 6.59
C PRO A 321 14.60 -16.99 7.62
N GLN A 322 15.28 -17.28 8.73
CA GLN A 322 14.72 -18.08 9.81
C GLN A 322 13.77 -17.19 10.62
N VAL A 323 12.49 -17.56 10.63
CA VAL A 323 11.44 -16.90 11.41
C VAL A 323 10.99 -17.86 12.50
N ASN A 324 11.11 -17.44 13.76
CA ASN A 324 10.71 -18.17 14.94
C ASN A 324 9.69 -17.34 15.71
N LEU A 325 8.42 -17.49 15.37
CA LEU A 325 7.33 -16.74 15.99
C LEU A 325 6.43 -17.66 16.79
N SER A 326 6.03 -17.23 17.98
CA SER A 326 4.95 -17.86 18.74
C SER A 326 3.96 -16.80 19.20
N MET A 327 2.67 -17.10 19.06
CA MET A 327 1.60 -16.22 19.49
C MET A 327 0.56 -17.04 20.23
N THR A 328 0.30 -16.70 21.49
CA THR A 328 -0.68 -17.43 22.31
C THR A 328 -1.73 -16.50 22.89
N LEU A 329 -2.91 -17.04 23.15
CA LEU A 329 -3.96 -16.43 23.98
C LEU A 329 -4.25 -17.40 25.12
N ASP A 330 -4.05 -16.95 26.37
CA ASP A 330 -4.22 -17.76 27.58
C ASP A 330 -3.48 -19.11 27.51
N GLY A 331 -2.28 -19.10 26.93
CA GLY A 331 -1.45 -20.30 26.75
C GLY A 331 -1.83 -21.18 25.56
N GLN A 332 -2.94 -20.91 24.86
CA GLN A 332 -3.31 -21.60 23.63
C GLN A 332 -2.74 -20.89 22.41
N MET A 333 -2.19 -21.63 21.45
CA MET A 333 -1.68 -21.06 20.20
C MET A 333 -2.80 -20.38 19.41
N LEU A 334 -2.54 -19.15 18.96
CA LEU A 334 -3.44 -18.45 18.05
C LEU A 334 -3.21 -18.93 16.61
N PRO A 335 -4.28 -19.23 15.84
CA PRO A 335 -4.17 -19.73 14.46
C PRO A 335 -3.94 -18.60 13.44
N TRP A 336 -3.41 -17.45 13.87
CA TRP A 336 -3.28 -16.27 13.04
C TRP A 336 -2.18 -16.43 12.01
N ARG A 337 -2.45 -15.96 10.80
CA ARG A 337 -1.54 -16.06 9.65
C ARG A 337 -0.90 -14.72 9.38
N PHE A 338 0.41 -14.71 9.17
CA PHE A 338 1.10 -13.51 8.71
C PHE A 338 0.87 -13.32 7.21
N GLU A 339 0.39 -12.11 6.86
CA GLU A 339 0.00 -11.76 5.50
C GLU A 339 1.19 -11.60 4.55
N SER A 340 2.37 -11.29 5.11
CA SER A 340 3.54 -10.95 4.32
C SER A 340 4.81 -10.87 5.16
N MET A 341 5.94 -11.14 4.50
CA MET A 341 7.28 -10.90 5.00
C MET A 341 8.06 -10.02 4.01
N ARG A 342 8.87 -9.12 4.54
CA ARG A 342 9.81 -8.30 3.78
C ARG A 342 11.18 -8.39 4.40
N THR A 343 12.17 -8.65 3.56
CA THR A 343 13.59 -8.56 3.92
C THR A 343 14.14 -7.18 3.58
N PHE A 344 15.01 -6.67 4.43
CA PHE A 344 15.76 -5.41 4.26
C PHE A 344 17.26 -5.70 4.38
N ASP A 345 18.08 -4.73 4.00
CA ASP A 345 19.55 -4.84 4.09
C ASP A 345 20.03 -5.20 5.50
N ASP A 346 19.30 -4.77 6.53
CA ASP A 346 19.64 -4.92 7.94
C ASP A 346 18.78 -5.93 8.70
N GLY A 347 17.84 -6.63 8.07
CA GLY A 347 16.99 -7.60 8.78
C GLY A 347 15.67 -7.95 8.12
N VAL A 348 14.69 -8.32 8.93
CA VAL A 348 13.42 -8.92 8.47
C VAL A 348 12.24 -8.21 9.13
N LEU A 349 11.15 -8.02 8.38
CA LEU A 349 9.87 -7.50 8.85
C LEU A 349 8.76 -8.46 8.42
N THR A 350 7.86 -8.79 9.33
CA THR A 350 6.64 -9.51 9.02
C THR A 350 5.44 -8.83 9.67
N TRP A 351 4.25 -8.99 9.11
CA TRP A 351 3.03 -8.46 9.69
C TRP A 351 1.79 -9.28 9.38
N LEU A 352 0.75 -9.08 10.19
CA LEU A 352 -0.59 -9.58 9.98
C LEU A 352 -1.61 -8.47 10.24
N LYS A 353 -2.79 -8.59 9.63
CA LYS A 353 -3.99 -7.93 10.13
C LYS A 353 -4.71 -8.89 11.04
N LEU A 354 -5.18 -8.37 12.16
CA LEU A 354 -5.97 -9.16 13.10
C LEU A 354 -7.27 -9.63 12.44
N PRO A 355 -7.63 -10.92 12.61
CA PRO A 355 -8.88 -11.45 12.07
C PRO A 355 -10.12 -10.89 12.78
N GLU A 356 -11.31 -11.18 12.23
CA GLU A 356 -12.59 -10.70 12.77
C GLU A 356 -12.90 -11.22 14.18
N ASP A 357 -12.34 -12.37 14.55
CA ASP A 357 -12.49 -13.02 15.85
C ASP A 357 -11.41 -12.62 16.88
N ALA A 358 -10.72 -11.50 16.67
CA ALA A 358 -9.72 -11.01 17.61
C ALA A 358 -10.28 -10.89 19.05
N PRO A 359 -9.55 -11.33 20.09
CA PRO A 359 -10.08 -11.57 21.44
C PRO A 359 -10.39 -10.31 22.26
N GLY A 360 -10.26 -9.11 21.67
CA GLY A 360 -10.51 -7.84 22.34
C GLY A 360 -9.40 -7.45 23.32
N GLY A 361 -9.77 -7.04 24.53
CA GLY A 361 -8.85 -6.52 25.54
C GLY A 361 -7.96 -7.59 26.16
N VAL A 362 -6.65 -7.46 25.95
CA VAL A 362 -5.65 -8.41 26.48
C VAL A 362 -4.49 -7.68 27.15
N LYS A 363 -3.82 -8.38 28.06
CA LYS A 363 -2.50 -7.99 28.55
C LYS A 363 -1.45 -8.74 27.76
N VAL A 364 -0.42 -8.01 27.35
CA VAL A 364 0.64 -8.56 26.50
C VAL A 364 1.85 -8.93 27.34
N GLU A 365 2.30 -10.17 27.24
CA GLU A 365 3.62 -10.62 27.67
C GLU A 365 4.49 -10.81 26.43
N LEU A 366 5.54 -10.01 26.31
CA LEU A 366 6.43 -10.03 25.15
C LEU A 366 7.77 -10.65 25.52
N THR A 367 8.19 -11.62 24.72
CA THR A 367 9.54 -12.19 24.75
C THR A 367 10.15 -11.99 23.37
N ALA A 368 11.06 -11.03 23.24
CA ALA A 368 11.75 -10.74 21.98
C ALA A 368 13.23 -10.47 22.28
N ASP A 369 14.12 -10.80 21.35
CA ASP A 369 15.52 -10.41 21.45
C ASP A 369 15.68 -8.86 21.37
N GLU A 370 16.85 -8.35 21.75
CA GLU A 370 17.13 -6.91 21.79
C GLU A 370 17.05 -6.25 20.40
N THR A 371 17.24 -7.05 19.35
CA THR A 371 17.18 -6.63 17.95
C THR A 371 15.76 -6.61 17.38
N THR A 372 14.78 -7.16 18.10
CA THR A 372 13.40 -7.34 17.64
C THR A 372 12.44 -6.34 18.27
N VAL A 373 11.64 -5.72 17.40
CA VAL A 373 10.63 -4.72 17.77
C VAL A 373 9.26 -5.19 17.28
N VAL A 374 8.37 -5.44 18.24
CA VAL A 374 6.95 -5.71 18.00
C VAL A 374 6.15 -4.41 18.06
N ARG A 375 5.28 -4.18 17.08
CA ARG A 375 4.41 -3.00 16.99
C ARG A 375 2.96 -3.38 16.71
N PHE A 376 2.05 -2.64 17.33
CA PHE A 376 0.61 -2.66 17.05
C PHE A 376 0.19 -1.30 16.45
N ASP A 377 -0.38 -1.33 15.25
CA ASP A 377 -0.78 -0.22 14.35
C ASP A 377 0.27 0.84 13.97
N ARG A 378 1.29 1.05 14.81
CA ARG A 378 2.53 1.87 14.65
C ARG A 378 3.27 2.02 15.99
N ARG A 379 2.60 1.76 17.11
CA ARG A 379 3.16 1.87 18.46
C ARG A 379 3.97 0.64 18.81
N ARG A 380 5.13 0.83 19.43
CA ARG A 380 5.93 -0.26 20.01
C ARG A 380 5.19 -0.88 21.20
N LEU A 381 4.95 -2.18 21.16
CA LEU A 381 4.37 -2.91 22.28
C LEU A 381 5.45 -3.13 23.36
N ARG A 382 5.03 -3.07 24.63
CA ARG A 382 5.88 -3.39 25.79
C ARG A 382 5.26 -4.54 26.57
N SER A 383 6.11 -5.38 27.17
CA SER A 383 5.63 -6.44 28.06
C SER A 383 4.94 -5.81 29.27
N GLY A 384 3.81 -6.39 29.69
CA GLY A 384 2.93 -5.88 30.74
C GLY A 384 1.88 -4.86 30.29
N GLU A 385 1.93 -4.39 29.04
CA GLU A 385 0.99 -3.39 28.52
C GLU A 385 -0.40 -4.00 28.23
N MET A 386 -1.42 -3.19 28.46
CA MET A 386 -2.81 -3.42 28.05
C MET A 386 -3.02 -3.02 26.59
N VAL A 387 -3.50 -3.93 25.76
CA VAL A 387 -3.78 -3.66 24.34
C VAL A 387 -5.16 -4.16 23.96
N TRP A 388 -5.87 -3.37 23.16
CA TRP A 388 -7.14 -3.79 22.58
C TRP A 388 -6.91 -4.34 21.18
N LEU A 389 -7.00 -5.66 21.04
CA LEU A 389 -6.83 -6.36 19.76
C LEU A 389 -8.11 -6.22 18.96
N LEU A 390 -8.16 -5.22 18.08
CA LEU A 390 -9.32 -4.93 17.25
C LEU A 390 -9.18 -5.57 15.87
N PRO A 391 -10.25 -6.16 15.31
CA PRO A 391 -10.27 -6.65 13.94
C PRO A 391 -9.70 -5.64 12.92
N GLY A 392 -8.90 -6.13 11.98
CA GLY A 392 -8.25 -5.33 10.95
C GLY A 392 -7.03 -4.50 11.40
N SER A 393 -6.76 -4.39 12.70
CA SER A 393 -5.56 -3.71 13.21
C SER A 393 -4.31 -4.48 12.83
N ARG A 394 -3.18 -3.78 12.66
CA ARG A 394 -1.94 -4.37 12.16
C ARG A 394 -0.98 -4.70 13.29
N LEU A 395 -0.61 -5.96 13.41
CA LEU A 395 0.53 -6.40 14.22
C LEU A 395 1.74 -6.58 13.31
N SER A 396 2.88 -5.99 13.66
CA SER A 396 4.12 -6.10 12.88
C SER A 396 5.32 -6.37 13.77
N ILE A 397 6.25 -7.18 13.27
CA ILE A 397 7.45 -7.61 13.98
C ILE A 397 8.64 -7.36 13.05
N ARG A 398 9.59 -6.54 13.49
CA ARG A 398 10.84 -6.28 12.76
C ARG A 398 12.03 -6.70 13.62
N SER A 399 12.93 -7.49 13.06
CA SER A 399 14.24 -7.77 13.66
C SER A 399 15.35 -7.12 12.84
N ILE A 400 16.41 -6.66 13.51
CA ILE A 400 17.70 -6.34 12.90
C ILE A 400 18.52 -7.64 12.88
N GLY A 401 18.88 -8.14 11.70
CA GLY A 401 19.54 -9.44 11.51
C GLY A 401 18.58 -10.60 11.22
N ASN A 402 19.12 -11.82 11.28
CA ASN A 402 18.45 -13.10 11.04
C ASN A 402 19.02 -14.12 12.04
N PRO A 403 18.22 -14.86 12.84
CA PRO A 403 16.76 -15.04 12.76
C PRO A 403 15.91 -13.86 13.26
N LEU A 404 14.67 -13.78 12.77
CA LEU A 404 13.60 -13.02 13.43
C LEU A 404 12.97 -13.93 14.49
N SER A 405 13.10 -13.57 15.77
CA SER A 405 12.57 -14.37 16.89
C SER A 405 11.73 -13.53 17.85
N ALA A 406 10.46 -13.90 18.02
CA ALA A 406 9.59 -13.26 19.01
C ALA A 406 8.46 -14.20 19.47
N GLY A 407 8.24 -14.23 20.78
CA GLY A 407 7.06 -14.78 21.42
C GLY A 407 6.15 -13.65 21.93
N ILE A 408 4.85 -13.75 21.61
CA ILE A 408 3.82 -12.83 22.07
C ILE A 408 2.74 -13.65 22.77
N ALA A 409 2.71 -13.60 24.09
CA ALA A 409 1.65 -14.21 24.87
C ALA A 409 0.62 -13.14 25.24
N PHE A 410 -0.60 -13.30 24.73
CA PHE A 410 -1.75 -12.53 25.16
C PHE A 410 -2.42 -13.25 26.31
N ARG A 411 -2.79 -12.50 27.34
CA ARG A 411 -3.65 -12.97 28.41
C ARG A 411 -4.95 -12.21 28.33
N SER A 412 -6.06 -12.93 28.17
CA SER A 412 -7.39 -12.36 28.29
C SER A 412 -7.55 -11.83 29.71
N LEU A 413 -7.96 -10.58 29.80
CA LEU A 413 -8.11 -9.90 31.09
C LEU A 413 -9.49 -10.12 31.70
N VAL A 414 -10.41 -10.59 30.86
CA VAL A 414 -11.83 -10.65 31.15
C VAL A 414 -12.33 -12.10 31.20
N LYS A 415 -11.42 -13.08 31.13
CA LYS A 415 -11.77 -14.49 31.05
C LYS A 415 -12.60 -14.91 32.27
N ASP A 416 -13.78 -15.47 31.99
CA ASP A 416 -14.68 -16.13 32.96
C ASP A 416 -15.23 -15.25 34.11
N ALA A 417 -15.06 -13.93 34.05
CA ALA A 417 -15.62 -13.03 35.06
C ALA A 417 -17.10 -12.74 34.76
N THR A 418 -18.01 -13.25 35.61
CA THR A 418 -19.40 -12.79 35.65
C THR A 418 -19.39 -11.26 35.81
N PRO A 419 -19.98 -10.49 34.88
CA PRO A 419 -20.01 -9.04 35.00
C PRO A 419 -20.65 -8.59 36.31
N SER A 420 -20.06 -7.59 36.95
CA SER A 420 -20.66 -6.90 38.09
C SER A 420 -21.63 -5.86 37.55
N VAL A 421 -22.93 -6.09 37.73
CA VAL A 421 -23.96 -5.12 37.35
C VAL A 421 -23.92 -3.95 38.33
N ALA A 422 -23.79 -2.73 37.80
CA ALA A 422 -23.81 -1.52 38.60
C ALA A 422 -25.22 -1.31 39.19
N GLU A 423 -25.27 -1.00 40.48
CA GLU A 423 -26.53 -0.79 41.20
C GLU A 423 -27.05 0.63 40.91
N ILE A 424 -28.33 0.75 40.54
CA ILE A 424 -28.99 2.05 40.44
C ILE A 424 -29.32 2.49 41.87
N ILE A 425 -28.75 3.62 42.29
CA ILE A 425 -28.95 4.19 43.62
C ILE A 425 -29.54 5.60 43.53
N ASP A 426 -30.10 6.07 44.64
CA ASP A 426 -30.42 7.48 44.82
C ASP A 426 -29.14 8.32 44.96
N LEU A 427 -29.29 9.65 44.78
CA LEU A 427 -28.19 10.60 44.90
C LEU A 427 -27.50 10.46 46.28
N PRO A 428 -26.20 10.16 46.34
CA PRO A 428 -25.46 10.08 47.60
C PRO A 428 -25.40 11.43 48.30
N GLN A 429 -25.66 11.47 49.62
CA GLN A 429 -25.68 12.72 50.41
C GLN A 429 -24.29 13.33 50.64
N ALA A 430 -23.23 12.52 50.68
CA ALA A 430 -21.85 12.97 50.87
C ALA A 430 -20.94 12.34 49.80
N ALA A 431 -20.51 13.12 48.81
CA ALA A 431 -19.65 12.63 47.73
C ALA A 431 -18.74 13.74 47.19
N ARG A 432 -17.52 13.36 46.79
CA ARG A 432 -16.69 14.23 45.94
C ARG A 432 -17.11 14.03 44.50
N LYS A 433 -17.55 15.10 43.84
CA LYS A 433 -17.95 15.09 42.43
C LYS A 433 -16.78 15.51 41.54
N ILE A 434 -16.60 14.82 40.42
CA ILE A 434 -15.63 15.12 39.36
C ILE A 434 -16.44 15.19 38.06
N GLU A 435 -16.47 16.34 37.39
CA GLU A 435 -17.23 16.48 36.13
C GLU A 435 -16.62 15.56 35.07
N ALA A 436 -17.46 14.92 34.25
CA ALA A 436 -16.97 13.95 33.27
C ALA A 436 -16.10 14.63 32.20
N GLU A 437 -16.38 15.89 31.86
CA GLU A 437 -15.57 16.68 30.93
C GLU A 437 -14.24 17.16 31.51
N ASP A 438 -14.06 17.16 32.84
CA ASP A 438 -12.81 17.53 33.54
C ASP A 438 -11.81 16.36 33.53
N ARG A 439 -11.74 15.65 32.41
CA ARG A 439 -10.79 14.55 32.17
C ARG A 439 -9.36 15.07 32.07
N THR A 440 -8.42 14.30 32.61
CA THR A 440 -6.99 14.61 32.55
C THR A 440 -6.30 13.97 31.34
N ASP A 441 -6.79 12.84 30.86
CA ASP A 441 -6.27 12.18 29.65
C ASP A 441 -7.33 11.30 28.97
N SER A 442 -7.08 10.89 27.72
CA SER A 442 -7.92 9.94 26.98
C SER A 442 -7.18 9.30 25.81
N GLY A 443 -7.61 8.11 25.40
CA GLY A 443 -7.03 7.41 24.26
C GLY A 443 -7.94 6.36 23.64
N GLY A 444 -7.50 5.74 22.55
CA GLY A 444 -8.24 4.70 21.84
C GLY A 444 -9.44 5.20 21.00
N GLY A 445 -9.60 6.52 20.85
CA GLY A 445 -10.65 7.18 20.07
C GLY A 445 -11.02 8.55 20.64
N ASN A 446 -11.92 9.29 19.99
CA ASN A 446 -12.34 10.63 20.44
C ASN A 446 -13.47 10.52 21.48
N ALA A 447 -13.20 10.85 22.75
CA ALA A 447 -14.26 11.03 23.74
C ALA A 447 -14.80 12.45 23.59
N LYS A 448 -16.08 12.57 23.21
CA LYS A 448 -16.65 13.83 22.73
C LYS A 448 -17.42 14.50 23.87
N VAL A 449 -16.95 15.68 24.27
CA VAL A 449 -17.72 16.57 25.14
C VAL A 449 -18.81 17.25 24.33
N TYR A 450 -20.02 17.35 24.89
CA TYR A 450 -21.14 18.06 24.30
C TYR A 450 -21.83 18.95 25.33
N SER A 451 -22.51 20.00 24.86
CA SER A 451 -23.13 21.03 25.72
C SER A 451 -24.61 21.31 25.42
N HIS A 452 -25.25 20.49 24.58
CA HIS A 452 -26.66 20.68 24.20
C HIS A 452 -27.66 20.10 25.22
N ARG A 453 -27.18 19.63 26.38
CA ARG A 453 -27.99 19.11 27.50
C ARG A 453 -27.79 20.01 28.72
N THR A 454 -28.47 21.14 28.73
CA THR A 454 -28.28 22.21 29.74
C THR A 454 -28.68 21.83 31.16
N PHE A 455 -29.45 20.74 31.33
CA PHE A 455 -29.84 20.22 32.65
C PHE A 455 -28.75 19.37 33.32
N LEU A 456 -27.68 19.04 32.61
CA LEU A 456 -26.53 18.31 33.18
C LEU A 456 -25.73 19.20 34.12
N SER A 457 -24.94 18.56 34.98
CA SER A 457 -23.96 19.26 35.79
C SER A 457 -23.00 20.04 34.89
N GLY A 458 -22.77 21.32 35.21
CA GLY A 458 -21.94 22.19 34.35
C GLY A 458 -22.49 22.45 32.93
N GLY A 459 -23.69 21.95 32.61
CA GLY A 459 -24.31 22.05 31.28
C GLY A 459 -23.62 21.23 30.19
N LYS A 460 -22.75 20.29 30.55
CA LYS A 460 -21.97 19.46 29.62
C LYS A 460 -22.11 17.99 29.95
N GLY A 461 -21.82 17.15 28.97
CA GLY A 461 -21.71 15.72 29.15
C GLY A 461 -20.58 15.15 28.29
N LEU A 462 -20.09 13.98 28.70
CA LEU A 462 -19.08 13.23 27.99
C LEU A 462 -19.70 12.00 27.32
N GLU A 463 -19.57 11.92 26.00
CA GLU A 463 -19.88 10.71 25.26
C GLU A 463 -18.70 9.72 25.35
N THR A 464 -18.90 8.58 26.03
CA THR A 464 -17.97 7.44 25.99
C THR A 464 -18.32 6.54 24.80
N ALA A 465 -17.34 6.23 23.96
CA ALA A 465 -17.51 5.92 22.55
C ALA A 465 -18.18 4.59 22.22
N VAL A 466 -18.42 4.45 20.91
CA VAL A 466 -18.93 3.28 20.20
C VAL A 466 -17.85 2.18 20.02
N ARG A 467 -16.56 2.49 20.27
CA ARG A 467 -15.42 1.60 19.96
C ARG A 467 -14.82 1.02 21.24
N ALA A 468 -14.68 -0.30 21.27
CA ALA A 468 -13.97 -1.01 22.32
C ALA A 468 -12.48 -0.60 22.38
N GLY A 469 -11.92 -0.48 23.59
CA GLY A 469 -10.55 -0.03 23.84
C GLY A 469 -10.38 1.49 23.99
N GLN A 470 -11.43 2.29 23.77
CA GLN A 470 -11.39 3.70 24.13
C GLN A 470 -11.41 3.88 25.65
N TRP A 471 -10.58 4.78 26.17
CA TRP A 471 -10.52 5.08 27.60
C TRP A 471 -10.47 6.59 27.88
N THR A 472 -10.91 6.97 29.09
CA THR A 472 -10.81 8.33 29.63
C THR A 472 -10.32 8.26 31.07
N GLU A 473 -9.51 9.24 31.48
CA GLU A 473 -8.86 9.30 32.78
C GLU A 473 -9.19 10.60 33.53
N TRP A 474 -9.28 10.51 34.85
CA TRP A 474 -9.48 11.62 35.78
C TRP A 474 -8.52 11.48 36.97
N THR A 475 -8.08 12.60 37.52
CA THR A 475 -7.29 12.65 38.76
C THR A 475 -8.14 13.07 39.94
N PHE A 476 -7.85 12.55 41.13
CA PHE A 476 -8.40 13.04 42.39
C PHE A 476 -7.40 12.93 43.52
N THR A 477 -7.59 13.72 44.58
CA THR A 477 -6.72 13.71 45.77
C THR A 477 -7.46 13.20 46.99
N SER A 478 -6.83 12.31 47.73
CA SER A 478 -7.25 11.87 49.06
C SER A 478 -6.35 12.47 50.14
N LYS A 479 -6.95 13.07 51.18
CA LYS A 479 -6.20 13.73 52.27
C LYS A 479 -5.67 12.75 53.32
N ARG A 480 -6.26 11.57 53.39
CA ARG A 480 -5.98 10.50 54.34
C ARG A 480 -6.25 9.17 53.65
N GLN A 481 -6.00 8.07 54.35
CA GLN A 481 -6.49 6.78 53.88
C GLN A 481 -8.01 6.75 53.97
N GLU A 482 -8.68 6.41 52.86
CA GLU A 482 -10.14 6.43 52.75
C GLU A 482 -10.63 5.22 51.97
N ARG A 483 -11.81 4.72 52.37
CA ARG A 483 -12.59 3.74 51.62
C ARG A 483 -13.69 4.47 50.87
N LEU A 484 -13.80 4.22 49.57
CA LEU A 484 -14.65 4.97 48.65
C LEU A 484 -15.47 4.03 47.78
N ALA A 485 -16.67 4.44 47.39
CA ALA A 485 -17.44 3.84 46.31
C ALA A 485 -17.39 4.74 45.09
N LEU A 486 -17.13 4.15 43.92
CA LEU A 486 -17.24 4.82 42.63
C LEU A 486 -18.69 4.78 42.14
N VAL A 487 -19.28 5.95 41.92
CA VAL A 487 -20.61 6.13 41.35
C VAL A 487 -20.50 6.95 40.07
N LEU A 488 -21.14 6.50 38.99
CA LEU A 488 -21.21 7.23 37.73
C LEU A 488 -22.63 7.81 37.56
N LYS A 489 -22.75 9.09 37.23
CA LYS A 489 -24.01 9.62 36.71
C LYS A 489 -24.02 9.44 35.20
N ALA A 490 -24.83 8.52 34.71
CA ALA A 490 -24.77 8.05 33.33
C ALA A 490 -26.15 7.87 32.69
N ALA A 491 -26.15 7.91 31.35
CA ALA A 491 -27.26 7.48 30.52
C ALA A 491 -26.81 6.37 29.54
N VAL A 492 -27.55 5.27 29.49
CA VAL A 492 -27.26 4.06 28.72
C VAL A 492 -28.53 3.65 27.97
N PHE A 493 -28.44 3.52 26.64
CA PHE A 493 -29.58 3.21 25.77
C PHE A 493 -29.63 1.75 25.31
N GLU A 494 -28.55 1.25 24.69
CA GLU A 494 -28.50 -0.10 24.10
C GLU A 494 -28.00 -1.11 25.12
N GLY A 495 -28.90 -2.00 25.58
CA GLY A 495 -28.59 -3.05 26.55
C GLY A 495 -27.75 -2.52 27.72
N ASP A 496 -26.85 -3.36 28.23
CA ASP A 496 -25.92 -2.95 29.27
C ASP A 496 -24.54 -2.60 28.67
N ALA A 497 -24.04 -1.42 29.02
CA ALA A 497 -22.72 -0.95 28.59
C ALA A 497 -21.63 -1.52 29.51
N GLN A 498 -20.52 -1.97 28.93
CA GLN A 498 -19.49 -2.70 29.67
C GLN A 498 -18.21 -1.88 29.77
N ARG A 499 -17.66 -1.78 30.99
CA ARG A 499 -16.48 -0.98 31.32
C ARG A 499 -15.45 -1.77 32.13
N LEU A 500 -14.17 -1.46 31.93
CA LEU A 500 -13.11 -1.75 32.89
C LEU A 500 -12.77 -0.47 33.66
N VAL A 501 -12.41 -0.62 34.93
CA VAL A 501 -11.94 0.51 35.76
C VAL A 501 -10.55 0.19 36.27
N GLU A 502 -9.63 1.14 36.09
CA GLU A 502 -8.29 1.10 36.66
C GLU A 502 -8.12 2.24 37.66
N LEU A 503 -7.43 1.97 38.76
CA LEU A 503 -6.96 2.91 39.77
C LEU A 503 -5.43 2.87 39.78
N ASP A 504 -4.78 4.01 39.54
CA ASP A 504 -3.32 4.13 39.49
C ASP A 504 -2.67 3.11 38.52
N GLY A 505 -3.34 2.85 37.39
CA GLY A 505 -2.91 1.89 36.37
C GLY A 505 -3.03 0.41 36.77
N GLN A 506 -3.71 0.11 37.88
CA GLN A 506 -4.03 -1.24 38.32
C GLN A 506 -5.55 -1.48 38.28
N PRO A 507 -6.02 -2.71 38.05
CA PRO A 507 -7.45 -2.98 38.04
C PRO A 507 -8.10 -2.63 39.39
N LEU A 508 -9.24 -1.92 39.33
CA LEU A 508 -10.00 -1.57 40.53
C LEU A 508 -10.48 -2.84 41.26
N GLY A 509 -10.09 -3.01 42.52
CA GLY A 509 -10.41 -4.22 43.30
C GLY A 509 -9.42 -5.39 43.12
N GLY A 510 -8.25 -5.14 42.50
CA GLY A 510 -7.12 -6.09 42.43
C GLY A 510 -7.19 -7.12 41.31
N SER A 511 -8.32 -7.24 40.61
CA SER A 511 -8.47 -8.07 39.42
C SER A 511 -9.35 -7.36 38.37
N TYR A 512 -9.07 -7.58 37.09
CA TYR A 512 -9.90 -7.01 36.02
C TYR A 512 -11.29 -7.64 36.07
N ARG A 513 -12.31 -6.77 36.16
CA ARG A 513 -13.73 -7.14 36.22
C ARG A 513 -14.52 -6.29 35.24
N VAL A 514 -15.53 -6.88 34.60
CA VAL A 514 -16.47 -6.12 33.77
C VAL A 514 -17.49 -5.44 34.68
N TYR A 515 -17.53 -4.12 34.63
CA TYR A 515 -18.61 -3.33 35.20
C TYR A 515 -19.68 -3.11 34.15
N GLN A 516 -20.88 -3.62 34.41
CA GLN A 516 -22.02 -3.57 33.51
C GLN A 516 -22.96 -2.45 33.95
N LEU A 517 -23.03 -1.39 33.17
CA LEU A 517 -23.92 -0.26 33.38
C LEU A 517 -25.29 -0.61 32.79
N PRO A 518 -26.33 -0.78 33.62
CA PRO A 518 -27.64 -1.18 33.13
C PRO A 518 -28.27 -0.10 32.25
N ASN A 519 -29.23 -0.50 31.40
CA ASN A 519 -30.06 0.44 30.65
C ASN A 519 -30.76 1.44 31.59
N THR A 520 -30.63 2.73 31.31
CA THR A 520 -31.18 3.80 32.15
C THR A 520 -32.45 4.44 31.58
N GLY A 521 -32.98 3.92 30.47
CA GLY A 521 -34.25 4.34 29.86
C GLY A 521 -34.13 5.30 28.69
N GLY A 522 -32.94 5.49 28.09
CA GLY A 522 -32.81 6.31 26.88
C GLY A 522 -31.40 6.82 26.56
N PHE A 523 -31.30 7.63 25.51
CA PHE A 523 -30.04 8.24 25.04
C PHE A 523 -29.53 9.40 25.92
N GLY A 524 -30.14 9.65 27.08
CA GLY A 524 -29.82 10.79 27.94
C GLY A 524 -30.43 12.11 27.43
N ALA A 525 -31.53 12.03 26.68
CA ALA A 525 -32.22 13.19 26.16
C ALA A 525 -33.04 13.95 27.21
N LEU A 526 -33.52 13.23 28.22
CA LEU A 526 -34.37 13.74 29.29
C LEU A 526 -33.71 13.48 30.66
N PRO A 527 -33.89 14.37 31.67
CA PRO A 527 -33.27 14.22 32.99
C PRO A 527 -33.50 12.85 33.66
N GLU A 528 -34.70 12.29 33.52
CA GLU A 528 -35.10 11.02 34.12
C GLU A 528 -34.32 9.81 33.58
N GLN A 529 -33.68 9.93 32.41
CA GLN A 529 -32.86 8.89 31.77
C GLN A 529 -31.44 8.83 32.33
N TRP A 530 -31.06 9.78 33.20
CA TRP A 530 -29.76 9.83 33.84
C TRP A 530 -29.85 9.22 35.24
N LYS A 531 -29.11 8.14 35.50
CA LYS A 531 -29.14 7.41 36.79
C LYS A 531 -27.77 7.41 37.44
N HIS A 532 -27.76 7.31 38.77
CA HIS A 532 -26.53 7.11 39.54
C HIS A 532 -26.26 5.62 39.64
N LEU A 533 -25.14 5.18 39.07
CA LEU A 533 -24.74 3.79 38.94
C LEU A 533 -23.54 3.53 39.84
N ARG A 534 -23.71 2.75 40.91
CA ARG A 534 -22.64 2.37 41.83
C ARG A 534 -21.89 1.15 41.28
N LEU A 535 -20.59 1.29 41.06
CA LEU A 535 -19.76 0.26 40.41
C LEU A 535 -19.03 -0.62 41.43
N ALA A 536 -18.15 -0.02 42.24
CA ALA A 536 -17.30 -0.75 43.17
C ALA A 536 -16.82 0.12 44.33
N GLU A 537 -16.48 -0.56 45.42
CA GLU A 537 -15.76 0.02 46.54
C GLU A 537 -14.26 -0.27 46.45
N PHE A 538 -13.43 0.66 46.90
CA PHE A 538 -11.98 0.56 46.88
C PHE A 538 -11.36 1.40 48.01
N SER A 539 -10.09 1.15 48.32
CA SER A 539 -9.34 1.93 49.31
C SER A 539 -8.18 2.64 48.64
N VAL A 540 -7.92 3.87 49.06
CA VAL A 540 -6.76 4.66 48.62
C VAL A 540 -6.01 5.20 49.83
N PRO A 541 -4.67 5.26 49.78
CA PRO A 541 -3.89 6.01 50.77
C PRO A 541 -4.10 7.53 50.61
N ALA A 542 -3.43 8.32 51.45
CA ALA A 542 -3.33 9.77 51.20
C ALA A 542 -2.45 10.01 49.98
N GLY A 543 -2.88 10.89 49.07
CA GLY A 543 -2.13 11.17 47.84
C GLY A 543 -3.02 11.57 46.66
N GLU A 544 -2.38 11.78 45.52
CA GLU A 544 -3.02 11.94 44.22
C GLU A 544 -3.18 10.58 43.56
N HIS A 545 -4.33 10.35 42.93
CA HIS A 545 -4.72 9.08 42.33
C HIS A 545 -5.35 9.32 40.96
N THR A 546 -5.19 8.36 40.05
CA THR A 546 -5.83 8.35 38.73
C THR A 546 -6.90 7.28 38.65
N LEU A 547 -8.06 7.64 38.09
CA LEU A 547 -9.13 6.72 37.72
C LEU A 547 -9.26 6.71 36.21
N ARG A 548 -9.14 5.52 35.61
CA ARG A 548 -9.35 5.31 34.19
C ARG A 548 -10.55 4.42 33.95
N LEU A 549 -11.42 4.85 33.05
CA LEU A 549 -12.58 4.09 32.59
C LEU A 549 -12.36 3.69 31.12
N SER A 550 -12.28 2.38 30.87
CA SER A 550 -12.05 1.81 29.54
C SER A 550 -13.32 1.13 29.00
N THR A 551 -13.65 1.38 27.74
CA THR A 551 -14.84 0.85 27.06
C THR A 551 -14.57 -0.56 26.56
N ILE A 552 -15.41 -1.52 26.98
CA ILE A 552 -15.42 -2.88 26.44
C ILE A 552 -16.45 -2.98 25.33
N ALA A 553 -17.69 -2.58 25.63
CA ALA A 553 -18.81 -2.67 24.69
C ALA A 553 -19.88 -1.61 25.00
N ARG A 554 -20.58 -1.20 23.93
CA ARG A 554 -21.72 -0.28 23.91
C ARG A 554 -21.44 1.12 24.48
N LYS A 555 -22.18 2.09 23.94
CA LYS A 555 -22.06 3.51 24.29
C LYS A 555 -22.68 3.79 25.66
N ALA A 556 -22.08 4.73 26.39
CA ALA A 556 -22.67 5.36 27.57
C ALA A 556 -22.34 6.85 27.58
N ASN A 557 -23.28 7.67 28.00
CA ASN A 557 -23.03 9.10 28.24
C ASN A 557 -22.81 9.31 29.73
N LEU A 558 -21.83 10.15 30.09
CA LEU A 558 -21.47 10.48 31.47
C LEU A 558 -21.69 11.97 31.74
N ASP A 559 -22.21 12.28 32.91
CA ASP A 559 -22.39 13.63 33.45
C ASP A 559 -21.23 13.92 34.40
N TYR A 560 -21.08 13.10 35.44
CA TYR A 560 -19.97 13.18 36.40
C TYR A 560 -19.68 11.83 37.07
N LEU A 561 -18.51 11.76 37.70
CA LEU A 561 -18.12 10.71 38.62
C LEU A 561 -18.28 11.21 40.06
N MET A 562 -18.65 10.31 40.97
CA MET A 562 -18.76 10.57 42.40
C MET A 562 -17.93 9.56 43.17
N LEU A 563 -17.11 10.08 44.10
CA LEU A 563 -16.38 9.30 45.09
C LEU A 563 -17.08 9.45 46.43
N VAL A 564 -17.83 8.41 46.81
CA VAL A 564 -18.67 8.38 48.00
C VAL A 564 -17.89 7.72 49.14
N PRO A 565 -17.64 8.39 50.29
CA PRO A 565 -17.06 7.73 51.45
C PRO A 565 -17.93 6.57 51.93
N VAL A 566 -17.29 5.43 52.20
CA VAL A 566 -17.94 4.23 52.75
C VAL A 566 -17.43 4.04 54.19
N PRO A 567 -18.30 3.61 55.13
CA PRO A 567 -17.90 3.33 56.51
C PRO A 567 -16.72 2.37 56.67
#